data_AF-A0A1J1H6E6-F1
#
_entry.id   AF-A0A1J1H6E6-F1
#
_cell.length_a   1.000
_cell.length_b   1.000
_cell.length_c   1.000
_cell.angle_alpha   90.00
_cell.angle_beta   90.00
_cell.angle_gamma   90.00
#
_symmetry.space_group_name_H-M   'P 1'
#
loop_
_entity.id
_entity.type
_entity.pdbx_description
1 polymer ?
#
loop_
_entity_poly.entity_id
_entity_poly.type
_entity_poly.pdbx_seq_one_letter_code
_entity_poly.pdbx_strand_id
1 'polypeptide(L)'
;MQANLSEDKLKLIQKNFNLVDSNKDKKIDENEFKTLLRLMGQTKTEKELNTIIEDHFDDESEDNENNKKGNNINNDSLKLGNDDDIKKLNLKINSIKSEVKKNSRNNMKNNTKMNELTKKKKKPINFEKFLKLFMSTYTEPISFDGLIKSFEIFDNEKNGYINLEKFKYILMNCNEKLIDEDINLFLNLIKFKDNDKIDYVMLSKKLKNI
;
A
#
# COMPACT_ATOMS: atom_id res chain seq x y z
N MET A 1 -6.37 16.88 -24.97
CA MET A 1 -4.96 17.30 -25.16
C MET A 1 -4.08 16.13 -24.76
N GLN A 2 -3.33 15.53 -25.69
CA GLN A 2 -2.26 14.60 -25.30
C GLN A 2 -1.19 15.42 -24.59
N ALA A 3 -0.90 15.10 -23.33
CA ALA A 3 0.18 15.72 -22.60
C ALA A 3 1.51 15.31 -23.26
N ASN A 4 2.03 16.16 -24.14
CA ASN A 4 3.38 15.96 -24.66
C ASN A 4 4.37 16.22 -23.53
N LEU A 5 5.00 15.16 -23.04
CA LEU A 5 6.13 15.30 -22.13
C LEU A 5 7.28 15.97 -22.87
N SER A 6 7.93 16.94 -22.21
CA SER A 6 9.21 17.45 -22.71
C SER A 6 10.25 16.33 -22.76
N GLU A 7 11.21 16.47 -23.67
CA GLU A 7 12.31 15.51 -23.80
C GLU A 7 13.09 15.36 -22.48
N ASP A 8 13.23 16.46 -21.73
CA ASP A 8 13.87 16.46 -20.41
C ASP A 8 13.09 15.64 -19.38
N LYS A 9 11.75 15.71 -19.41
CA LYS A 9 10.90 14.92 -18.52
C LYS A 9 10.97 13.43 -18.86
N LEU A 10 11.06 13.07 -20.15
CA LEU A 10 11.28 11.68 -20.58
C LEU A 10 12.65 11.16 -20.14
N LYS A 11 13.71 11.95 -20.31
CA LYS A 11 15.07 11.61 -19.83
C LYS A 11 15.09 11.41 -18.31
N LEU A 12 14.39 12.27 -17.56
CA LEU A 12 14.27 12.14 -16.12
C LEU A 12 13.53 10.86 -15.70
N ILE A 13 12.40 10.56 -16.35
CA ILE A 13 11.63 9.34 -16.11
C ILE A 13 12.49 8.10 -16.39
N GLN A 14 13.19 8.09 -17.53
CA GLN A 14 14.03 6.95 -17.91
C GLN A 14 15.22 6.76 -16.96
N LYS A 15 15.86 7.86 -16.55
CA LYS A 15 16.94 7.81 -15.56
C LYS A 15 16.45 7.23 -14.23
N ASN A 16 15.29 7.66 -13.75
CA ASN A 16 14.75 7.18 -12.48
C ASN A 16 14.20 5.75 -12.58
N PHE A 17 13.68 5.33 -13.73
CA PHE A 17 13.33 3.92 -13.98
C PHE A 17 14.56 3.02 -13.82
N ASN A 18 15.67 3.38 -14.45
CA ASN A 18 16.93 2.63 -14.34
C ASN A 18 17.55 2.68 -12.93
N LEU A 19 17.19 3.70 -12.13
CA LEU A 19 17.67 3.84 -10.75
C LEU A 19 16.94 2.87 -9.81
N VAL A 20 15.64 2.66 -10.03
CA VAL A 20 14.84 1.76 -9.19
C VAL A 20 15.00 0.29 -9.58
N ASP A 21 15.22 -0.01 -10.87
CA ASP A 21 15.48 -1.35 -11.42
C ASP A 21 16.79 -1.93 -10.84
N SER A 22 16.68 -2.56 -9.68
CA SER A 22 17.83 -2.98 -8.88
C SER A 22 18.46 -4.26 -9.44
N ASN A 23 17.65 -5.13 -10.03
CA ASN A 23 18.09 -6.39 -10.62
C ASN A 23 18.56 -6.24 -12.09
N LYS A 24 18.38 -5.05 -12.68
CA LYS A 24 18.75 -4.69 -14.06
C LYS A 24 18.07 -5.55 -15.12
N ASP A 25 16.87 -6.03 -14.83
CA ASP A 25 16.09 -6.85 -15.76
C ASP A 25 15.27 -6.01 -16.77
N LYS A 26 15.41 -4.67 -16.70
CA LYS A 26 14.67 -3.66 -17.50
C LYS A 26 13.17 -3.66 -17.22
N LYS A 27 12.75 -4.22 -16.09
CA LYS A 27 11.40 -4.21 -15.58
C LYS A 27 11.42 -3.68 -14.15
N ILE A 28 10.24 -3.37 -13.64
CA ILE A 28 10.05 -2.94 -12.27
C ILE A 28 8.90 -3.73 -11.65
N ASP A 29 9.09 -4.18 -10.42
CA ASP A 29 8.06 -4.82 -9.62
C ASP A 29 7.09 -3.80 -8.99
N GLU A 30 6.13 -4.29 -8.18
CA GLU A 30 5.15 -3.45 -7.49
C GLU A 30 5.80 -2.39 -6.59
N ASN A 31 6.88 -2.72 -5.90
CA ASN A 31 7.54 -1.82 -4.95
C ASN A 31 8.40 -0.79 -5.68
N GLU A 32 9.13 -1.21 -6.71
CA GLU A 32 9.89 -0.33 -7.60
C GLU A 32 8.97 0.63 -8.35
N PHE A 33 7.78 0.17 -8.78
CA PHE A 33 6.73 1.02 -9.35
C PHE A 33 6.26 2.12 -8.39
N LYS A 34 5.94 1.76 -7.14
CA LYS A 34 5.54 2.74 -6.10
C LYS A 34 6.65 3.75 -5.83
N THR A 35 7.90 3.27 -5.76
CA THR A 35 9.08 4.12 -5.55
C THR A 35 9.28 5.08 -6.71
N LEU A 36 9.17 4.60 -7.95
CA LEU A 36 9.32 5.42 -9.14
C LEU A 36 8.25 6.51 -9.22
N LEU A 37 6.99 6.20 -8.89
CA LEU A 37 5.93 7.22 -8.86
C LEU A 37 6.22 8.32 -7.84
N ARG A 38 6.74 7.97 -6.66
CA ARG A 38 7.16 8.95 -5.64
C ARG A 38 8.33 9.80 -6.12
N LEU A 39 9.34 9.19 -6.76
CA LEU A 39 10.46 9.92 -7.38
C LEU A 39 9.99 10.87 -8.49
N MET A 40 8.88 10.56 -9.15
CA MET A 40 8.23 11.42 -10.15
C MET A 40 7.35 12.51 -9.54
N GLY A 41 7.35 12.67 -8.21
CA GLY A 41 6.56 13.66 -7.49
C GLY A 41 5.06 13.38 -7.51
N GLN A 42 4.64 12.15 -7.81
CA GLN A 42 3.25 11.74 -7.70
C GLN A 42 2.94 11.38 -6.24
N THR A 43 2.00 12.10 -5.64
CA THR A 43 1.53 11.89 -4.26
C THR A 43 0.29 11.00 -4.24
N LYS A 44 0.36 9.86 -4.95
CA LYS A 44 -0.73 8.88 -4.96
C LYS A 44 -0.73 8.08 -3.68
N THR A 45 -1.92 7.73 -3.24
CA THR A 45 -2.06 7.02 -1.99
C THR A 45 -1.77 5.53 -2.11
N GLU A 46 -1.53 4.82 -1.00
CA GLU A 46 -1.31 3.36 -1.06
C GLU A 46 -2.51 2.63 -1.66
N LYS A 47 -3.73 3.07 -1.34
CA LYS A 47 -4.94 2.51 -1.92
C LYS A 47 -5.02 2.75 -3.43
N GLU A 48 -4.74 3.96 -3.88
CA GLU A 48 -4.71 4.30 -5.32
C GLU A 48 -3.63 3.50 -6.06
N LEU A 49 -2.43 3.42 -5.49
CA LEU A 49 -1.31 2.65 -6.04
C LEU A 49 -1.65 1.17 -6.16
N ASN A 50 -2.21 0.58 -5.10
CA ASN A 50 -2.64 -0.82 -5.12
C ASN A 50 -3.75 -1.06 -6.14
N THR A 51 -4.66 -0.11 -6.32
CA THR A 51 -5.72 -0.19 -7.35
C THR A 51 -5.11 -0.16 -8.75
N ILE A 52 -4.18 0.76 -9.02
CA ILE A 52 -3.46 0.84 -10.30
C ILE A 52 -2.71 -0.46 -10.59
N ILE A 53 -2.05 -1.04 -9.58
CA ILE A 53 -1.33 -2.30 -9.71
C ILE A 53 -2.31 -3.44 -10.03
N GLU A 54 -3.41 -3.54 -9.29
CA GLU A 54 -4.39 -4.61 -9.47
C GLU A 54 -5.05 -4.57 -10.85
N ASP A 55 -5.38 -3.36 -11.33
CA ASP A 55 -6.11 -3.15 -12.58
C ASP A 55 -5.21 -3.29 -13.83
N HIS A 56 -3.89 -3.12 -13.68
CA HIS A 56 -2.99 -3.00 -14.84
C HIS A 56 -1.81 -3.98 -14.86
N PHE A 57 -1.44 -4.59 -13.74
CA PHE A 57 -0.40 -5.61 -13.73
C PHE A 57 -1.00 -6.99 -13.96
N ASP A 58 -0.29 -7.82 -14.71
CA ASP A 58 -0.74 -9.18 -15.01
C ASP A 58 -0.37 -10.09 -13.83
N ASP A 59 -1.22 -11.06 -13.52
CA ASP A 59 -0.89 -12.06 -12.49
C ASP A 59 0.30 -12.93 -12.93
N GLU A 60 1.18 -13.26 -11.99
CA GLU A 60 2.10 -14.39 -12.16
C GLU A 60 1.26 -15.67 -12.30
N SER A 61 1.36 -16.31 -13.47
CA SER A 61 0.81 -17.65 -13.65
C SER A 61 1.62 -18.60 -12.78
N GLU A 62 0.95 -19.39 -11.95
CA GLU A 62 1.55 -20.60 -11.38
C GLU A 62 1.78 -21.56 -12.54
N ASP A 63 2.94 -21.45 -13.19
CA ASP A 63 3.39 -22.47 -14.11
C ASP A 63 3.61 -23.73 -13.27
N ASN A 64 2.62 -24.62 -13.29
CA ASN A 64 2.72 -25.97 -12.73
C ASN A 64 3.82 -26.72 -13.51
N GLU A 65 5.07 -26.62 -13.07
CA GLU A 65 6.14 -27.56 -13.41
C GLU A 65 5.90 -28.92 -12.74
N ASN A 66 4.74 -29.53 -13.00
CA ASN A 66 4.48 -30.93 -12.72
C ASN A 66 4.43 -31.70 -14.04
N ASN A 67 5.60 -31.93 -14.65
CA ASN A 67 5.80 -33.09 -15.53
C ASN A 67 7.28 -33.32 -15.86
N LYS A 68 8.00 -33.96 -14.92
CA LYS A 68 8.86 -35.14 -15.16
C LYS A 68 9.81 -35.32 -13.96
N LYS A 69 9.42 -36.21 -13.05
CA LYS A 69 10.36 -37.14 -12.41
C LYS A 69 9.60 -38.32 -11.82
N GLY A 70 9.63 -39.41 -12.59
CA GLY A 70 9.75 -40.78 -12.11
C GLY A 70 8.71 -41.27 -11.11
N ASN A 71 7.74 -42.03 -11.63
CA ASN A 71 7.19 -43.16 -10.90
C ASN A 71 8.33 -44.00 -10.30
N ASN A 72 8.37 -44.14 -8.98
CA ASN A 72 8.94 -45.33 -8.37
C ASN A 72 8.19 -45.66 -7.09
N ILE A 73 7.15 -46.47 -7.27
CA ILE A 73 6.44 -47.16 -6.21
C ILE A 73 7.40 -48.24 -5.72
N ASN A 74 7.83 -48.20 -4.46
CA ASN A 74 8.33 -49.37 -3.76
C ASN A 74 7.68 -49.41 -2.38
N ASN A 75 6.76 -50.37 -2.25
CA ASN A 75 6.20 -50.83 -1.01
C ASN A 75 7.31 -51.46 -0.16
N ASP A 76 7.37 -51.14 1.13
CA ASP A 76 7.68 -52.15 2.14
C ASP A 76 7.27 -51.73 3.57
N SER A 77 6.20 -52.37 4.04
CA SER A 77 6.13 -53.13 5.29
C SER A 77 6.53 -52.47 6.62
N LEU A 78 5.56 -52.00 7.41
CA LEU A 78 5.61 -52.07 8.89
C LEU A 78 4.23 -52.39 9.49
N LYS A 79 4.21 -53.45 10.30
CA LYS A 79 3.05 -54.16 10.82
C LYS A 79 2.28 -53.37 11.89
N LEU A 80 0.96 -53.44 11.83
CA LEU A 80 0.00 -52.94 12.81
C LEU A 80 0.20 -53.61 14.17
N GLY A 81 0.38 -52.81 15.22
CA GLY A 81 0.02 -53.17 16.59
C GLY A 81 -1.38 -52.66 16.88
N ASN A 82 -2.30 -53.59 17.16
CA ASN A 82 -3.66 -53.46 17.71
C ASN A 82 -4.38 -52.11 17.52
N ASP A 83 -5.30 -52.05 16.54
CA ASP A 83 -6.12 -50.90 16.15
C ASP A 83 -6.99 -50.26 17.26
N ASP A 84 -7.19 -50.96 18.39
CA ASP A 84 -8.05 -50.48 19.48
C ASP A 84 -7.41 -49.35 20.30
N ASP A 85 -6.08 -49.34 20.43
CA ASP A 85 -5.35 -48.29 21.15
C ASP A 85 -5.27 -46.99 20.34
N ILE A 86 -5.12 -47.10 19.01
CA ILE A 86 -5.10 -45.97 18.08
C ILE A 86 -6.50 -45.33 17.98
N LYS A 87 -7.58 -46.13 17.98
CA LYS A 87 -8.96 -45.60 18.04
C LYS A 87 -9.26 -44.89 19.35
N LYS A 88 -8.81 -45.42 20.50
CA LYS A 88 -8.94 -44.75 21.81
C LYS A 88 -8.20 -43.41 21.88
N LEU A 89 -6.99 -43.35 21.33
CA LEU A 89 -6.20 -42.11 21.26
C LEU A 89 -6.87 -41.05 20.37
N ASN A 90 -7.40 -41.45 19.21
CA ASN A 90 -8.09 -40.52 18.30
C ASN A 90 -9.40 -39.97 18.90
N LEU A 91 -10.16 -40.78 19.64
CA LEU A 91 -11.35 -40.30 20.35
C LEU A 91 -11.00 -39.29 21.44
N LYS A 92 -9.89 -39.50 22.16
CA LYS A 92 -9.42 -38.60 23.22
C LYS A 92 -8.90 -37.26 22.67
N ILE A 93 -8.20 -37.27 21.54
CA ILE A 93 -7.75 -36.07 20.82
C ILE A 93 -8.94 -35.22 20.35
N ASN A 94 -10.02 -35.85 19.88
CA ASN A 94 -11.21 -35.14 19.42
C ASN A 94 -12.02 -34.54 20.58
N SER A 95 -12.04 -35.19 21.76
CA SER A 95 -12.61 -34.63 22.98
C SER A 95 -11.81 -33.43 23.52
N ILE A 96 -10.48 -33.44 23.38
CA ILE A 96 -9.63 -32.32 23.82
C ILE A 96 -9.76 -31.13 22.86
N LYS A 97 -9.89 -31.37 21.54
CA LYS A 97 -10.09 -30.31 20.55
C LYS A 97 -11.42 -29.56 20.70
N SER A 98 -12.45 -30.17 21.28
CA SER A 98 -13.75 -29.52 21.53
C SER A 98 -13.74 -28.69 22.82
N GLU A 99 -12.92 -29.02 23.82
CA GLU A 99 -12.77 -28.25 25.07
C GLU A 99 -11.89 -27.00 24.92
N VAL A 100 -10.87 -27.03 24.05
CA VAL A 100 -9.99 -25.86 23.80
C VAL A 100 -10.69 -24.74 23.03
N LYS A 101 -11.82 -25.01 22.35
CA LYS A 101 -12.56 -24.01 21.55
C LYS A 101 -13.56 -23.13 22.33
N LYS A 102 -13.75 -23.32 23.65
CA LYS A 102 -14.76 -22.55 24.43
C LYS A 102 -14.22 -21.44 25.34
N ASN A 103 -12.92 -21.34 25.62
CA ASN A 103 -12.38 -20.37 26.59
C ASN A 103 -11.34 -19.39 26.04
N SER A 104 -11.62 -18.74 24.91
CA SER A 104 -10.99 -17.44 24.63
C SER A 104 -11.89 -16.57 23.74
N ARG A 105 -12.83 -15.87 24.38
CA ARG A 105 -13.37 -14.65 23.83
C ARG A 105 -12.31 -13.57 24.01
N ASN A 106 -11.70 -13.14 22.92
CA ASN A 106 -11.33 -11.76 22.68
C ASN A 106 -11.52 -11.49 21.19
N ASN A 107 -12.79 -11.26 20.85
CA ASN A 107 -13.20 -10.66 19.58
C ASN A 107 -12.60 -9.24 19.53
N MET A 108 -11.74 -9.01 18.53
CA MET A 108 -11.62 -7.79 17.71
C MET A 108 -10.19 -7.55 17.22
N LYS A 109 -9.57 -8.51 16.51
CA LYS A 109 -8.30 -8.31 15.76
C LYS A 109 -8.16 -9.11 14.45
N ASN A 110 -9.23 -9.67 13.88
CA ASN A 110 -9.11 -10.66 12.79
C ASN A 110 -9.75 -10.31 11.44
N ASN A 111 -9.96 -9.03 11.10
CA ASN A 111 -10.41 -8.67 9.74
C ASN A 111 -9.34 -8.12 8.79
N THR A 112 -8.06 -8.06 9.20
CA THR A 112 -7.00 -7.56 8.30
C THR A 112 -6.00 -8.63 7.86
N LYS A 113 -5.86 -9.75 8.59
CA LYS A 113 -4.79 -10.74 8.34
C LYS A 113 -5.18 -11.96 7.47
N MET A 114 -6.43 -12.06 7.03
CA MET A 114 -6.94 -13.20 6.23
C MET A 114 -7.04 -12.92 4.72
N ASN A 115 -6.60 -11.75 4.23
CA ASN A 115 -6.54 -11.44 2.80
C ASN A 115 -5.12 -11.49 2.20
N GLU A 116 -4.07 -11.67 3.00
CA GLU A 116 -2.68 -11.65 2.50
C GLU A 116 -2.18 -13.01 1.97
N LEU A 117 -2.86 -14.11 2.29
CA LEU A 117 -2.45 -15.47 1.91
C LEU A 117 -2.97 -15.92 0.54
N THR A 118 -3.70 -15.07 -0.19
CA THR A 118 -4.29 -15.39 -1.51
C THR A 118 -4.02 -14.33 -2.58
N LYS A 119 -3.24 -13.28 -2.28
CA LYS A 119 -2.92 -12.25 -3.29
C LYS A 119 -1.88 -12.83 -4.25
N LYS A 120 -2.30 -13.11 -5.47
CA LYS A 120 -1.39 -13.52 -6.55
C LYS A 120 -0.33 -12.45 -6.75
N LYS A 121 0.93 -12.87 -6.80
CA LYS A 121 2.05 -11.98 -7.10
C LYS A 121 1.87 -11.42 -8.52
N LYS A 122 2.07 -10.11 -8.70
CA LYS A 122 1.96 -9.49 -10.02
C LYS A 122 3.29 -9.56 -10.77
N LYS A 123 3.20 -9.71 -12.09
CA LYS A 123 4.34 -9.71 -13.01
C LYS A 123 4.96 -8.30 -13.08
N PRO A 124 6.30 -8.18 -13.10
CA PRO A 124 6.96 -6.89 -13.25
C PRO A 124 6.70 -6.29 -14.64
N ILE A 125 6.65 -4.97 -14.72
CA ILE A 125 6.32 -4.22 -15.95
C ILE A 125 7.56 -3.58 -16.57
N ASN A 126 7.61 -3.50 -17.90
CA ASN A 126 8.71 -2.83 -18.60
C ASN A 126 8.50 -1.30 -18.67
N PHE A 127 9.51 -0.59 -19.16
CA PHE A 127 9.48 0.88 -19.29
C PHE A 127 8.30 1.40 -20.12
N GLU A 128 7.94 0.74 -21.22
CA GLU A 128 6.84 1.17 -22.09
C GLU A 128 5.48 1.08 -21.38
N LYS A 129 5.21 -0.05 -20.71
CA LYS A 129 4.00 -0.24 -19.90
C LYS A 129 3.97 0.76 -18.75
N PHE A 130 5.10 1.00 -18.08
CA PHE A 130 5.22 2.05 -17.06
C PHE A 130 4.86 3.42 -17.63
N LEU A 131 5.45 3.82 -18.76
CA LEU A 131 5.23 5.14 -19.33
C LEU A 131 3.76 5.35 -19.69
N LYS A 132 3.10 4.33 -20.28
CA LYS A 132 1.67 4.38 -20.57
C LYS A 132 0.83 4.56 -19.30
N LEU A 133 1.15 3.81 -18.24
CA LEU A 133 0.47 3.93 -16.95
C LEU A 133 0.68 5.30 -16.32
N PHE A 134 1.93 5.77 -16.30
CA PHE A 134 2.29 7.08 -15.79
C PHE A 134 1.51 8.19 -16.49
N MET A 135 1.43 8.16 -17.83
CA MET A 135 0.67 9.16 -18.59
C MET A 135 -0.83 9.10 -18.31
N SER A 136 -1.40 7.89 -18.21
CA SER A 136 -2.84 7.71 -17.99
C SER A 136 -3.27 8.04 -16.56
N THR A 137 -2.35 7.96 -15.60
CA THR A 137 -2.61 8.19 -14.18
C THR A 137 -1.98 9.48 -13.67
N TYR A 138 -1.28 10.24 -14.51
CA TYR A 138 -0.59 11.45 -14.10
C TYR A 138 -1.58 12.46 -13.50
N THR A 139 -1.30 12.87 -12.27
CA THR A 139 -2.01 13.95 -11.60
C THR A 139 -1.06 15.13 -11.47
N GLU A 140 -1.49 16.29 -11.97
CA GLU A 140 -0.75 17.53 -11.75
C GLU A 140 -0.75 17.83 -10.25
N PRO A 141 0.41 18.18 -9.67
CA PRO A 141 0.46 18.57 -8.27
C PRO A 141 -0.48 19.75 -8.01
N ILE A 142 -1.21 19.72 -6.89
CA ILE A 142 -2.08 20.84 -6.49
C ILE A 142 -1.30 22.16 -6.58
N SER A 143 -1.86 23.22 -7.16
CA SER A 143 -1.14 24.50 -7.20
C SER A 143 -1.04 25.11 -5.79
N PHE A 144 -0.12 26.06 -5.60
CA PHE A 144 -0.02 26.78 -4.33
C PHE A 144 -1.34 27.47 -3.97
N ASP A 145 -1.96 28.17 -4.93
CA ASP A 145 -3.26 28.82 -4.74
C ASP A 145 -4.39 27.80 -4.53
N GLY A 146 -4.32 26.64 -5.19
CA GLY A 146 -5.26 25.56 -4.98
C GLY A 146 -5.23 25.05 -3.55
N LEU A 147 -4.03 24.86 -3.00
CA LEU A 147 -3.84 24.42 -1.61
C LEU A 147 -4.33 25.46 -0.60
N ILE A 148 -4.06 26.75 -0.82
CA ILE A 148 -4.60 27.83 0.01
C ILE A 148 -6.12 27.79 0.01
N LYS A 149 -6.74 27.70 -1.18
CA LYS A 149 -8.20 27.63 -1.33
C LYS A 149 -8.80 26.44 -0.61
N SER A 150 -8.10 25.30 -0.56
CA SER A 150 -8.54 24.14 0.22
C SER A 150 -8.63 24.43 1.72
N PHE A 151 -7.72 25.24 2.27
CA PHE A 151 -7.78 25.68 3.67
C PHE A 151 -8.79 26.81 3.91
N GLU A 152 -8.92 27.74 2.95
CA GLU A 152 -9.84 28.90 3.04
C GLU A 152 -11.29 28.46 3.27
N ILE A 153 -11.70 27.27 2.79
CA ILE A 153 -13.03 26.67 3.02
C ILE A 153 -13.35 26.54 4.53
N PHE A 154 -12.34 26.43 5.38
CA PHE A 154 -12.46 26.28 6.83
C PHE A 154 -12.26 27.60 7.61
N ASP A 155 -11.92 28.67 6.91
CA ASP A 155 -11.69 30.02 7.44
C ASP A 155 -12.89 30.92 7.10
N ASN A 156 -13.95 30.81 7.91
CA ASN A 156 -15.16 31.60 7.75
C ASN A 156 -14.91 33.12 7.79
N GLU A 157 -13.86 33.56 8.49
CA GLU A 157 -13.51 34.97 8.67
C GLU A 157 -12.60 35.49 7.54
N LYS A 158 -12.06 34.59 6.71
CA LYS A 158 -11.07 34.89 5.66
C LYS A 158 -9.87 35.67 6.20
N ASN A 159 -9.48 35.37 7.43
CA ASN A 159 -8.41 36.07 8.12
C ASN A 159 -7.01 35.47 7.84
N GLY A 160 -6.92 34.34 7.13
CA GLY A 160 -5.67 33.65 6.80
C GLY A 160 -5.24 32.61 7.84
N TYR A 161 -6.06 32.34 8.85
CA TYR A 161 -5.75 31.46 9.96
C TYR A 161 -6.83 30.41 10.23
N ILE A 162 -6.37 29.24 10.68
CA ILE A 162 -7.22 28.19 11.28
C ILE A 162 -6.62 27.77 12.61
N ASN A 163 -7.41 27.15 13.48
CA ASN A 163 -6.89 26.56 14.71
C ASN A 163 -6.50 25.08 14.50
N LEU A 164 -5.79 24.52 15.47
CA LEU A 164 -5.30 23.15 15.44
C LEU A 164 -6.42 22.13 15.37
N GLU A 165 -7.57 22.39 16.00
CA GLU A 165 -8.73 21.49 15.93
C GLU A 165 -9.30 21.40 14.51
N LYS A 166 -9.51 22.55 13.84
CA LYS A 166 -9.90 22.59 12.42
C LYS A 166 -8.85 21.92 11.55
N PHE A 167 -7.58 22.15 11.81
CA PHE A 167 -6.51 21.52 11.04
C PHE A 167 -6.49 19.99 11.20
N LYS A 168 -6.63 19.48 12.43
CA LYS A 168 -6.80 18.04 12.68
C LYS A 168 -8.03 17.49 11.99
N TYR A 169 -9.16 18.21 12.06
CA TYR A 169 -10.38 17.82 11.36
C TYR A 169 -10.14 17.68 9.86
N ILE A 170 -9.44 18.63 9.22
CA ILE A 170 -9.08 18.53 7.80
C ILE A 170 -8.28 17.25 7.54
N LEU A 171 -7.23 16.99 8.32
CA LEU A 171 -6.38 15.80 8.17
C LEU A 171 -7.13 14.48 8.36
N MET A 172 -8.09 14.43 9.29
CA MET A 172 -8.91 13.23 9.56
C MET A 172 -9.98 12.98 8.49
N ASN A 173 -10.44 14.04 7.80
CA ASN A 173 -11.52 13.96 6.82
C ASN A 173 -11.03 14.05 5.37
N CYS A 174 -9.72 14.09 5.14
CA CYS A 174 -9.13 13.86 3.82
C CYS A 174 -9.51 12.48 3.28
N ASN A 175 -9.40 12.30 1.95
CA ASN A 175 -9.73 11.05 1.25
C ASN A 175 -9.03 9.80 1.82
N GLU A 176 -7.88 9.99 2.47
CA GLU A 176 -7.31 9.01 3.38
C GLU A 176 -7.33 9.51 4.80
N LYS A 177 -7.99 8.72 5.66
CA LYS A 177 -8.02 8.98 7.08
C LYS A 177 -6.64 8.71 7.66
N LEU A 178 -5.98 9.78 8.10
CA LEU A 178 -4.80 9.65 8.94
C LEU A 178 -5.24 9.20 10.33
N ILE A 179 -4.49 8.26 10.91
CA ILE A 179 -4.66 7.86 12.30
C ILE A 179 -4.04 8.91 13.22
N ASP A 180 -4.46 8.92 14.49
CA ASP A 180 -4.00 9.92 15.46
C ASP A 180 -2.48 9.92 15.61
N GLU A 181 -1.84 8.74 15.50
CA GLU A 181 -0.37 8.61 15.55
C GLU A 181 0.32 9.35 14.39
N ASP A 182 -0.17 9.20 13.17
CA ASP A 182 0.39 9.85 11.98
C ASP A 182 0.16 11.37 12.01
N ILE A 183 -1.02 11.79 12.47
CA ILE A 183 -1.33 13.21 12.69
C ILE A 183 -0.35 13.79 13.71
N ASN A 184 -0.15 13.12 14.85
CA ASN A 184 0.76 13.60 15.89
C ASN A 184 2.21 13.67 15.39
N LEU A 185 2.67 12.67 14.63
CA LEU A 185 4.00 12.71 14.01
C LEU A 185 4.15 13.91 13.08
N PHE A 186 3.15 14.15 12.24
CA PHE A 186 3.13 15.28 11.32
C PHE A 186 3.11 16.64 12.03
N LEU A 187 2.29 16.79 13.08
CA LEU A 187 2.25 18.00 13.91
C LEU A 187 3.61 18.29 14.57
N ASN A 188 4.28 17.24 15.05
CA ASN A 188 5.61 17.34 15.66
C ASN A 188 6.70 17.75 14.66
N LEU A 189 6.55 17.39 13.39
CA LEU A 189 7.47 17.80 12.32
C LEU A 189 7.30 19.29 11.97
N ILE A 190 6.06 19.78 11.87
CA ILE A 190 5.79 21.15 11.43
C ILE A 190 6.06 22.19 12.53
N LYS A 191 5.85 21.84 13.80
CA LYS A 191 6.09 22.67 14.99
C LYS A 191 5.37 24.03 14.90
N PHE A 192 4.06 24.02 15.08
CA PHE A 192 3.28 25.26 15.15
C PHE A 192 3.71 26.11 16.36
N LYS A 193 3.81 27.42 16.14
CA LYS A 193 4.14 28.38 17.21
C LYS A 193 2.94 28.67 18.10
N ASP A 194 1.75 28.69 17.49
CA ASP A 194 0.48 28.99 18.11
C ASP A 194 -0.54 28.01 17.55
N ASN A 195 -1.15 27.22 18.44
CA ASN A 195 -2.13 26.20 18.06
C ASN A 195 -3.50 26.80 17.76
N ASP A 196 -3.81 28.00 18.27
CA ASP A 196 -5.08 28.67 18.00
C ASP A 196 -5.03 29.48 16.69
N LYS A 197 -3.81 29.81 16.24
CA LYS A 197 -3.58 30.67 15.08
C LYS A 197 -2.53 30.10 14.13
N ILE A 198 -2.93 29.07 13.36
CA ILE A 198 -2.11 28.48 12.31
C ILE A 198 -2.29 29.26 11.01
N ASP A 199 -1.22 29.90 10.55
CA ASP A 199 -1.14 30.56 9.24
C ASP A 199 -1.13 29.51 8.12
N TYR A 200 -2.29 29.29 7.49
CA TYR A 200 -2.40 28.26 6.46
C TYR A 200 -1.78 28.68 5.13
N VAL A 201 -1.51 29.98 4.91
CA VAL A 201 -0.80 30.47 3.73
C VAL A 201 0.69 30.11 3.85
N MET A 202 1.30 30.38 5.01
CA MET A 202 2.67 29.98 5.30
C MET A 202 2.83 28.46 5.38
N LEU A 203 1.84 27.76 5.96
CA LEU A 203 1.81 26.31 5.96
C LEU A 203 1.76 25.76 4.53
N SER A 204 0.93 26.32 3.65
CA SER A 204 0.86 25.90 2.24
C SER A 204 2.21 26.04 1.53
N LYS A 205 2.99 27.09 1.84
CA LYS A 205 4.35 27.27 1.30
C LYS A 205 5.30 26.20 1.83
N LYS A 206 5.22 25.88 3.13
CA LYS A 206 6.03 24.81 3.73
C LYS A 206 5.70 23.46 3.12
N LEU A 207 4.42 23.11 3.01
CA LEU A 207 3.97 21.84 2.42
C LEU A 207 4.32 21.69 0.94
N LYS A 208 4.53 22.80 0.22
CA LYS A 208 5.00 22.80 -1.16
C LYS A 208 6.50 22.55 -1.31
N ASN A 209 7.27 22.80 -0.25
CA ASN A 209 8.73 22.78 -0.26
C ASN A 209 9.32 21.62 0.57
N ILE A 210 8.46 20.72 1.08
CA ILE A 210 8.83 19.46 1.74
C ILE A 210 8.71 18.34 0.70
#